data_AF-A0A2G8LKR5-F1
#
_entry.id   AF-A0A2G8LKR5-F1
#
_cell.length_a   1.000
_cell.length_b   1.000
_cell.length_c   1.000
_cell.angle_alpha   90.00
_cell.angle_beta   90.00
_cell.angle_gamma   90.00
#
_symmetry.space_group_name_H-M   'P 1'
#
loop_
_entity.id
_entity.type
_entity.pdbx_description
1 polymer ?
#
loop_
_entity_poly.entity_id
_entity_poly.type
_entity_poly.pdbx_seq_one_letter_code
_entity_poly.pdbx_strand_id
1 'polypeptide(L)'
;MAKQDVCFIILAVLTMVSFVVVQVVSGITMSRCEKHWNFTNRSNDDTDLNPPGWAFSIWFVIYMWQAAWIIYVLTTICRQCCGKPIYQLLNVVTSPFLAIFIVNQLLSLGFFYIYIMQMDETVTPMLSVFSLWVTVLLCLIIYHYQMAAVPPKLACQLR
;
A
#
# COMPACT_ATOMS: atom_id res chain seq x y z
N MET A 1 -1.74 -25.54 14.16
CA MET A 1 -1.45 -24.36 13.33
C MET A 1 -0.05 -23.89 13.70
N ALA A 2 0.90 -23.81 12.75
CA ALA A 2 2.25 -23.42 13.11
C ALA A 2 2.26 -21.93 13.54
N LYS A 3 3.14 -21.53 14.46
CA LYS A 3 3.25 -20.13 14.94
C LYS A 3 3.39 -19.13 13.78
N GLN A 4 4.04 -19.55 12.70
CA GLN A 4 4.25 -18.77 11.49
C GLN A 4 2.95 -18.52 10.69
N ASP A 5 2.01 -19.47 10.69
CA ASP A 5 0.70 -19.34 10.03
C ASP A 5 -0.18 -18.30 10.72
N VAL A 6 -0.21 -18.33 12.05
CA VAL A 6 -0.99 -17.39 12.86
C VAL A 6 -0.48 -15.96 12.66
N CYS A 7 0.85 -15.78 12.63
CA CYS A 7 1.47 -14.48 12.38
C CYS A 7 1.07 -13.91 11.01
N PHE A 8 1.10 -14.73 9.95
CA PHE A 8 0.69 -14.29 8.61
C PHE A 8 -0.77 -13.84 8.58
N ILE A 9 -1.69 -14.64 9.16
CA ILE A 9 -3.12 -14.33 9.18
C ILE A 9 -3.37 -13.01 9.93
N ILE A 10 -2.75 -12.83 11.10
CA ILE A 10 -2.85 -11.59 11.87
C ILE A 10 -2.37 -10.40 11.05
N LEU A 11 -1.20 -10.52 10.40
CA LEU A 11 -0.63 -9.44 9.58
C LEU A 11 -1.48 -9.12 8.35
N ALA A 12 -2.12 -10.12 7.73
CA ALA A 12 -2.98 -9.92 6.57
C ALA A 12 -4.26 -9.17 6.96
N VAL A 13 -4.89 -9.56 8.07
CA VAL A 13 -6.06 -8.84 8.62
C VAL A 13 -5.66 -7.43 9.05
N LEU A 14 -4.52 -7.28 9.74
CA LEU A 14 -4.04 -5.98 10.17
C LEU A 14 -3.74 -5.05 8.98
N THR A 15 -3.22 -5.60 7.88
CA THR A 15 -2.98 -4.87 6.63
C THR A 15 -4.27 -4.32 6.03
N MET A 16 -5.35 -5.11 6.04
CA MET A 16 -6.67 -4.67 5.58
C MET A 16 -7.22 -3.57 6.48
N VAL A 17 -7.17 -3.77 7.80
CA VAL A 17 -7.67 -2.79 8.78
C VAL A 17 -6.89 -1.49 8.67
N SER A 18 -5.56 -1.54 8.62
CA SER A 18 -4.73 -0.34 8.45
C SER A 18 -5.04 0.35 7.12
N PHE A 19 -5.26 -0.38 6.03
CA PHE A 19 -5.65 0.20 4.74
C PHE A 19 -6.95 0.97 4.84
N VAL A 20 -8.00 0.36 5.40
CA VAL A 20 -9.30 1.05 5.57
C VAL A 20 -9.15 2.29 6.43
N VAL A 21 -8.44 2.20 7.57
CA VAL A 21 -8.20 3.35 8.46
C VAL A 21 -7.45 4.46 7.72
N VAL A 22 -6.39 4.12 6.98
CA VAL A 22 -5.60 5.08 6.22
C VAL A 22 -6.47 5.80 5.19
N GLN A 23 -7.24 5.07 4.37
CA GLN A 23 -8.07 5.66 3.34
C GLN A 23 -9.16 6.57 3.92
N VAL A 24 -9.78 6.17 5.04
CA VAL A 24 -10.80 7.00 5.72
C VAL A 24 -10.19 8.30 6.25
N VAL A 25 -9.06 8.21 6.95
CA VAL A 25 -8.38 9.39 7.51
C VAL A 25 -7.87 10.30 6.42
N SER A 26 -7.29 9.76 5.34
CA SER A 26 -6.85 10.53 4.17
C SER A 26 -8.03 11.24 3.49
N GLY A 27 -9.16 10.56 3.29
CA GLY A 27 -10.36 11.17 2.72
C GLY A 27 -10.91 12.32 3.58
N ILE A 28 -10.98 12.13 4.91
CA ILE A 28 -11.39 13.17 5.85
C ILE A 28 -10.41 14.35 5.78
N THR A 29 -9.11 14.06 5.76
CA THR A 29 -8.05 15.09 5.68
C THR A 29 -8.20 15.93 4.42
N MET A 30 -8.36 15.30 3.26
CA MET A 30 -8.53 16.00 1.99
C MET A 30 -9.79 16.88 1.98
N SER A 31 -10.91 16.40 2.53
CA SER A 31 -12.15 17.20 2.62
C SER A 31 -12.01 18.45 3.50
N ARG A 32 -11.13 18.42 4.52
CA ARG A 32 -10.84 19.58 5.37
C ARG A 32 -9.87 20.58 4.73
N CYS A 33 -9.10 20.12 3.75
CA CYS A 33 -8.08 20.89 3.05
C CYS A 33 -8.55 21.48 1.71
N GLU A 34 -9.85 21.45 1.38
CA GLU A 34 -10.42 21.97 0.11
C GLU A 34 -10.02 23.42 -0.22
N LYS A 35 -9.60 24.23 0.76
CA LYS A 35 -9.08 25.59 0.52
C LYS A 35 -7.66 25.63 -0.09
N HIS A 36 -6.86 24.57 0.01
CA HIS A 36 -5.50 24.48 -0.54
C HIS A 36 -5.36 23.51 -1.73
N TRP A 37 -6.24 22.52 -1.83
CA TRP A 37 -6.30 21.55 -2.93
C TRP A 37 -7.40 21.89 -3.94
N ASN A 38 -7.51 23.15 -4.36
CA ASN A 38 -8.38 23.50 -5.46
C ASN A 38 -7.76 22.93 -6.75
N PHE A 39 -8.26 21.75 -7.16
CA PHE A 39 -7.89 21.01 -8.37
C PHE A 39 -7.99 21.83 -9.68
N THR A 40 -8.57 23.03 -9.61
CA THR A 40 -8.89 23.92 -10.72
C THR A 40 -8.01 25.17 -10.80
N ASN A 41 -7.31 25.60 -9.74
CA ASN A 41 -6.79 26.98 -9.64
C ASN A 41 -5.33 27.14 -9.20
N ARG A 42 -4.47 26.11 -9.30
CA ARG A 42 -3.02 26.29 -9.09
C ARG A 42 -2.32 26.62 -10.42
N SER A 43 -2.60 27.82 -10.93
CA SER A 43 -2.05 28.36 -12.19
C SER A 43 -1.15 29.59 -11.99
N ASN A 44 -0.69 29.87 -10.76
CA ASN A 44 -0.01 31.14 -10.47
C ASN A 44 1.42 31.01 -9.92
N ASP A 45 1.92 29.78 -9.72
CA ASP A 45 3.35 29.51 -9.51
C ASP A 45 3.80 28.51 -10.55
N ASP A 46 4.01 29.05 -11.76
CA ASP A 46 4.38 28.36 -12.99
C ASP A 46 5.80 27.79 -12.88
N THR A 47 5.90 26.57 -12.37
CA THR A 47 6.89 25.65 -12.94
C THR A 47 6.13 24.73 -13.88
N ASP A 48 6.49 24.75 -15.17
CA ASP A 48 5.89 23.92 -16.25
C ASP A 48 5.88 22.40 -15.95
N LEU A 49 6.53 21.98 -14.86
CA LEU A 49 6.64 20.61 -14.40
C LEU A 49 5.47 20.16 -13.50
N ASN A 50 4.72 21.08 -12.89
CA ASN A 50 3.63 20.68 -12.00
C ASN A 50 2.42 20.25 -12.83
N PRO A 51 1.95 18.99 -12.69
CA PRO A 51 0.84 18.52 -13.48
C PRO A 51 -0.46 19.21 -13.02
N PRO A 52 -1.44 19.33 -13.92
CA PRO A 52 -2.73 19.89 -13.60
C PRO A 52 -3.43 19.08 -12.51
N GLY A 53 -4.28 19.71 -11.71
CA GLY A 53 -4.92 19.08 -10.55
C GLY A 53 -5.55 17.72 -10.85
N TRP A 54 -6.22 17.57 -11.99
CA TRP A 54 -6.86 16.30 -12.37
C TRP A 54 -5.88 15.13 -12.45
N ALA A 55 -4.59 15.36 -12.72
CA ALA A 55 -3.57 14.31 -12.80
C ALA A 55 -3.36 13.59 -11.46
N PHE A 56 -3.66 14.25 -10.34
CA PHE A 56 -3.65 13.62 -9.02
C PHE A 56 -4.77 12.58 -8.84
N SER A 57 -5.70 12.43 -9.79
CA SER A 57 -6.65 11.32 -9.79
C SER A 57 -5.97 9.94 -9.89
N ILE A 58 -4.68 9.89 -10.26
CA ILE A 58 -3.87 8.67 -10.25
C ILE A 58 -3.89 7.96 -8.90
N TRP A 59 -4.02 8.69 -7.79
CA TRP A 59 -4.08 8.12 -6.45
C TRP A 59 -5.26 7.16 -6.27
N PHE A 60 -6.42 7.46 -6.87
CA PHE A 60 -7.57 6.54 -6.85
C PHE A 60 -7.25 5.21 -7.53
N VAL A 61 -6.56 5.25 -8.67
CA VAL A 61 -6.15 4.04 -9.39
C VAL A 61 -5.18 3.21 -8.54
N ILE A 62 -4.21 3.87 -7.90
CA ILE A 62 -3.24 3.22 -7.00
C ILE A 62 -3.97 2.57 -5.82
N TYR A 63 -4.90 3.28 -5.16
CA TYR A 63 -5.63 2.75 -4.01
C TYR A 63 -6.60 1.63 -4.39
N MET A 64 -7.24 1.70 -5.57
CA MET A 64 -8.05 0.61 -6.09
C MET A 64 -7.21 -0.64 -6.35
N TRP A 65 -6.03 -0.47 -6.97
CA TRP A 65 -5.09 -1.57 -7.16
C TRP A 65 -4.63 -2.15 -5.83
N GLN A 66 -4.38 -1.29 -4.83
CA GLN A 66 -4.02 -1.73 -3.48
C GLN A 66 -5.12 -2.56 -2.83
N ALA A 67 -6.37 -2.09 -2.90
CA ALA A 67 -7.51 -2.83 -2.39
C ALA A 67 -7.64 -4.21 -3.07
N ALA A 68 -7.48 -4.27 -4.39
CA ALA A 68 -7.60 -5.51 -5.16
C ALA A 68 -6.61 -6.58 -4.69
N TRP A 69 -5.32 -6.24 -4.52
CA TRP A 69 -4.35 -7.24 -4.09
C TRP A 69 -4.50 -7.61 -2.61
N ILE A 70 -4.92 -6.69 -1.74
CA ILE A 70 -5.21 -6.99 -0.32
C ILE A 70 -6.36 -7.99 -0.23
N ILE A 71 -7.45 -7.75 -0.98
CA ILE A 71 -8.57 -8.68 -1.07
C ILE A 71 -8.09 -10.03 -1.59
N TYR A 72 -7.27 -10.04 -2.65
CA TYR A 72 -6.69 -11.28 -3.16
C TYR A 72 -5.95 -12.07 -2.07
N VAL A 73 -5.07 -11.44 -1.30
CA VAL A 73 -4.36 -12.08 -0.18
C VAL A 73 -5.34 -12.68 0.83
N LEU A 74 -6.40 -11.97 1.21
CA LEU A 74 -7.42 -12.50 2.12
C LEU A 74 -8.13 -13.73 1.54
N THR A 75 -8.45 -13.72 0.25
CA THR A 75 -9.05 -14.91 -0.40
C THR A 75 -8.13 -16.12 -0.34
N THR A 76 -6.81 -15.95 -0.37
CA THR A 76 -5.85 -17.07 -0.28
C THR A 76 -5.83 -17.75 1.09
N ILE A 77 -6.31 -17.08 2.15
CA ILE A 77 -6.47 -17.66 3.49
C ILE A 77 -7.68 -18.60 3.52
N CYS A 78 -8.79 -18.19 2.88
CA CYS A 78 -10.03 -18.95 2.85
C CYS A 78 -10.06 -20.05 1.79
N ARG A 79 -9.14 -20.00 0.81
CA ARG A 79 -9.04 -20.99 -0.27
C ARG A 79 -7.99 -22.04 0.02
N GLN A 80 -8.30 -23.29 -0.29
CA GLN A 80 -7.39 -24.43 -0.16
C GLN A 80 -7.21 -25.11 -1.52
N CYS A 81 -6.02 -25.65 -1.75
CA CYS A 81 -5.68 -26.47 -2.91
C CYS A 81 -4.94 -27.71 -2.40
N CYS A 82 -5.35 -28.91 -2.85
CA CYS A 82 -4.73 -30.18 -2.46
C CYS A 82 -4.62 -30.37 -0.93
N GLY A 83 -5.62 -29.93 -0.17
CA GLY A 83 -5.67 -30.06 1.29
C GLY A 83 -4.79 -29.06 2.07
N LYS A 84 -4.18 -28.08 1.40
CA LYS A 84 -3.41 -26.99 2.04
C LYS A 84 -3.95 -25.61 1.63
N PRO A 85 -3.94 -24.61 2.53
CA PRO A 85 -4.25 -23.22 2.18
C PRO A 85 -3.36 -22.69 1.04
N ILE A 86 -3.95 -21.89 0.14
CA ILE A 86 -3.23 -21.35 -1.02
C ILE A 86 -2.07 -20.43 -0.61
N TYR A 87 -2.23 -19.66 0.48
CA TYR A 87 -1.16 -18.77 0.95
C TYR A 87 0.12 -19.54 1.32
N GLN A 88 0.00 -20.76 1.85
CA GLN A 88 1.14 -21.63 2.15
C GLN A 88 1.77 -22.23 0.89
N LEU A 89 0.94 -22.44 -0.14
CA LEU A 89 1.37 -23.06 -1.40
C LEU A 89 2.18 -22.06 -2.24
N LEU A 90 1.66 -20.85 -2.43
CA LEU A 90 2.28 -19.84 -3.28
C LEU A 90 3.44 -19.13 -2.57
N ASN A 91 3.33 -18.89 -1.25
CA ASN A 91 4.29 -18.15 -0.42
C ASN A 91 4.89 -16.88 -1.06
N VAL A 92 4.19 -16.26 -2.02
CA VAL A 92 4.69 -15.08 -2.74
C VAL A 92 4.55 -13.84 -1.86
N VAL A 93 3.43 -13.72 -1.16
CA VAL A 93 3.21 -12.70 -0.13
C VAL A 93 3.59 -13.31 1.21
N THR A 94 4.60 -12.73 1.85
CA THR A 94 5.18 -13.24 3.09
C THR A 94 4.89 -12.29 4.26
N SER A 95 5.02 -12.77 5.49
CA SER A 95 4.90 -11.93 6.69
C SER A 95 5.76 -10.66 6.68
N PRO A 96 7.05 -10.66 6.28
CA PRO A 96 7.85 -9.43 6.19
C PRO A 96 7.30 -8.45 5.15
N PHE A 97 6.77 -8.94 4.02
CA PHE A 97 6.11 -8.07 3.04
C PHE A 97 4.92 -7.33 3.66
N LEU A 98 4.05 -8.05 4.38
CA LEU A 98 2.89 -7.45 5.04
C LEU A 98 3.30 -6.43 6.12
N ALA A 99 4.33 -6.76 6.91
CA ALA A 99 4.85 -5.85 7.94
C ALA A 99 5.39 -4.54 7.35
N ILE A 100 6.21 -4.61 6.30
CA ILE A 100 6.75 -3.43 5.61
C ILE A 100 5.62 -2.66 4.94
N PHE A 101 4.64 -3.35 4.36
CA PHE A 101 3.49 -2.68 3.76
C PHE A 101 2.66 -1.93 4.80
N ILE A 102 2.43 -2.48 6.00
CA ILE A 102 1.78 -1.74 7.11
C ILE A 102 2.58 -0.47 7.45
N VAL A 103 3.91 -0.57 7.54
CA VAL A 103 4.77 0.62 7.78
C VAL A 103 4.58 1.65 6.67
N ASN A 104 4.58 1.23 5.39
CA ASN A 104 4.31 2.12 4.26
C ASN A 104 2.96 2.84 4.41
N GLN A 105 1.91 2.12 4.82
CA GLN A 105 0.59 2.71 5.02
C GLN A 105 0.57 3.75 6.16
N LEU A 106 1.26 3.48 7.26
CA LEU A 106 1.37 4.41 8.38
C LEU A 106 2.22 5.64 8.04
N LEU A 107 3.30 5.47 7.26
CA LEU A 107 4.07 6.59 6.71
C LEU A 107 3.22 7.45 5.78
N SER A 108 2.29 6.84 5.05
CA SER A 108 1.38 7.58 4.16
C SER A 108 0.40 8.44 4.96
N LEU A 109 -0.05 7.97 6.13
CA LEU A 109 -0.78 8.82 7.07
C LEU A 109 0.08 9.96 7.62
N GLY A 110 1.35 9.69 7.91
CA GLY A 110 2.31 10.71 8.34
C GLY A 110 2.41 11.88 7.35
N PHE A 111 2.41 11.60 6.04
CA PHE A 111 2.38 12.65 5.00
C PHE A 111 1.15 13.56 5.12
N PHE A 112 -0.05 12.99 5.26
CA PHE A 112 -1.28 13.77 5.45
C PHE A 112 -1.29 14.56 6.77
N TYR A 113 -0.70 14.01 7.83
CA TYR A 113 -0.57 14.69 9.12
C TYR A 113 0.35 15.92 9.02
N ILE A 114 1.54 15.78 8.43
CA ILE A 114 2.48 16.89 8.16
C ILE A 114 1.77 18.00 7.39
N TYR A 115 0.95 17.60 6.42
CA TYR A 115 0.19 18.53 5.59
C TYR A 115 -0.90 19.29 6.38
N ILE A 116 -1.69 18.62 7.22
CA ILE A 116 -2.68 19.29 8.08
C ILE A 116 -2.01 20.28 9.03
N MET A 117 -0.86 19.90 9.58
CA MET A 117 -0.12 20.73 10.53
C MET A 117 0.63 21.89 9.87
N GLN A 118 0.52 22.06 8.54
CA GLN A 118 1.20 23.12 7.76
C GLN A 118 2.68 23.23 8.13
N MET A 119 3.34 22.09 8.32
CA MET A 119 4.78 22.05 8.55
C MET A 119 5.47 22.32 7.21
N ASP A 120 5.63 23.61 6.89
CA ASP A 120 6.13 24.12 5.61
C ASP A 120 7.66 23.99 5.44
N GLU A 121 8.35 23.33 6.38
CA GLU A 121 9.75 22.97 6.18
C GLU A 121 9.83 21.94 5.05
N THR A 122 10.27 22.38 3.87
CA THR A 122 10.31 21.60 2.62
C THR A 122 11.00 20.23 2.75
N VAL A 123 11.91 20.09 3.70
CA VAL A 123 12.62 18.84 4.03
C VAL A 123 11.66 17.75 4.54
N THR A 124 10.68 18.11 5.36
CA THR A 124 9.78 17.17 6.04
C THR A 124 8.84 16.41 5.08
N PRO A 125 8.09 17.05 4.16
CA PRO A 125 7.28 16.33 3.19
C PRO A 125 8.15 15.55 2.19
N MET A 126 9.32 16.06 1.80
CA MET A 126 10.24 15.32 0.92
C MET A 126 10.74 14.01 1.55
N LEU A 127 11.15 14.05 2.82
CA LEU A 127 11.59 12.87 3.55
C LEU A 127 10.47 11.84 3.70
N SER A 128 9.23 12.30 3.92
CA SER A 128 8.07 11.41 4.01
C SER A 128 7.77 10.69 2.69
N VAL A 129 7.80 11.40 1.55
CA VAL A 129 7.60 10.80 0.22
C VAL A 129 8.75 9.86 -0.14
N PHE A 130 9.99 10.24 0.21
CA PHE A 130 11.15 9.37 0.03
C PHE A 130 11.02 8.07 0.84
N SER A 131 10.55 8.16 2.08
CA SER A 131 10.33 7.00 2.95
C SER A 131 9.24 6.06 2.41
N LEU A 132 8.17 6.61 1.83
CA LEU A 132 7.14 5.84 1.11
C LEU A 132 7.75 5.08 -0.07
N TRP A 133 8.54 5.77 -0.89
CA TRP A 133 9.17 5.14 -2.04
C TRP A 133 10.12 4.00 -1.64
N VAL A 134 10.96 4.21 -0.62
CA VAL A 134 11.87 3.18 -0.09
C VAL A 134 11.10 1.96 0.41
N THR A 135 10.02 2.15 1.18
CA THR A 135 9.25 1.04 1.73
C THR A 135 8.52 0.24 0.65
N VAL A 136 7.97 0.90 -0.38
CA VAL A 136 7.38 0.21 -1.55
C VAL A 136 8.44 -0.56 -2.34
N LEU A 137 9.64 0.00 -2.52
CA LEU A 137 10.74 -0.72 -3.17
C LEU A 137 11.15 -1.97 -2.41
N LEU A 138 11.26 -1.90 -1.08
CA LEU A 138 11.56 -3.07 -0.25
C LEU A 138 10.51 -4.16 -0.42
N CYS A 139 9.21 -3.79 -0.44
CA CYS A 139 8.13 -4.72 -0.74
C CYS A 139 8.29 -5.37 -2.12
N LEU A 140 8.63 -4.60 -3.15
CA LEU A 140 8.82 -5.09 -4.51
C LEU A 140 10.02 -6.04 -4.63
N ILE A 141 11.12 -5.70 -3.96
CA ILE A 141 12.33 -6.54 -3.90
C ILE A 141 12.01 -7.89 -3.25
N ILE A 142 11.36 -7.89 -2.08
CA ILE A 142 10.95 -9.12 -1.39
C ILE A 142 10.05 -9.95 -2.29
N TYR A 143 9.05 -9.32 -2.90
CA TYR A 143 8.10 -9.98 -3.79
C TYR A 143 8.82 -10.65 -4.98
N HIS A 144 9.77 -9.97 -5.61
CA HIS A 144 10.58 -10.53 -6.70
C HIS A 144 11.41 -11.73 -6.27
N TYR A 145 12.07 -11.65 -5.11
CA TYR A 145 12.85 -12.78 -4.58
C TYR A 145 11.97 -14.00 -4.29
N GLN A 146 10.77 -13.79 -3.75
CA GLN A 146 9.84 -14.89 -3.49
C GLN A 146 9.31 -15.50 -4.78
N MET A 147 8.94 -14.70 -5.78
CA MET A 147 8.50 -15.21 -7.08
C MET A 147 9.57 -16.07 -7.76
N ALA A 148 10.84 -15.66 -7.70
CA ALA A 148 11.95 -16.43 -8.25
C ALA A 148 12.16 -17.79 -7.56
N ALA A 149 11.74 -17.91 -6.30
CA ALA A 149 11.84 -19.13 -5.52
C ALA A 149 10.66 -20.11 -5.73
N VAL A 150 9.58 -19.69 -6.41
CA VAL A 150 8.41 -20.55 -6.65
C VAL A 150 8.73 -21.59 -7.74
N PRO A 151 8.66 -22.91 -7.45
CA PRO A 151 8.94 -23.93 -8.45
C PRO A 151 7.82 -24.01 -9.51
N PRO A 152 8.16 -24.24 -10.79
CA PRO A 152 7.22 -24.20 -11.92
C PRO A 152 6.09 -25.25 -11.84
N LYS A 153 6.27 -26.31 -11.04
CA LYS A 153 5.29 -27.40 -10.90
C LYS A 153 4.03 -27.01 -10.12
N LEU A 154 4.06 -25.94 -9.31
CA LEU A 154 2.87 -25.44 -8.60
C LEU A 154 1.94 -24.63 -9.51
N ALA A 155 2.47 -24.00 -10.57
CA ALA A 155 1.69 -23.18 -11.50
C ALA A 155 0.66 -24.00 -12.31
N CYS A 156 0.93 -25.29 -12.52
CA CYS A 156 0.07 -26.21 -13.26
C CYS A 156 -1.15 -26.71 -12.43
N GLN A 157 -1.08 -26.64 -11.10
CA GLN A 157 -2.12 -27.15 -10.19
C GLN A 157 -3.16 -26.09 -9.78
N LEU A 158 -2.96 -24.83 -10.19
CA LEU A 158 -3.84 -23.69 -9.91
C LEU A 158 -4.63 -23.21 -11.14
N ARG A 159 -4.51 -23.92 -12.26
CA ARG A 159 -5.30 -23.68 -13.47
C ARG A 159 -6.65 -24.38 -13.39
#